data_AF-A0A6J6SYT8-F1
#
_entry.id   AF-A0A6J6SYT8-F1
#
_cell.length_a   1.000
_cell.length_b   1.000
_cell.length_c   1.000
_cell.angle_alpha   90.00
_cell.angle_beta   90.00
_cell.angle_gamma   90.00
#
_symmetry.space_group_name_H-M   'P 1'
#
loop_
_entity.id
_entity.type
_entity.pdbx_description
1 polymer ?
#
loop_
_entity_poly.entity_id
_entity_poly.type
_entity_poly.pdbx_seq_one_letter_code
_entity_poly.pdbx_strand_id
1 'polypeptide(L)'
;MSLYEEEVQARWGDTDAYRQSTSKTSKYSQQDFAAAKVDQEAATELFVYAFGNSLAIDSAKTKEAVIAHRAAITKWFYDCSVEMQKNLALMYVEDPRFKEYYDGRVRGLAQYVHDAIWAQ
;
A
#
# COMPACT_ATOMS: atom_id res chain seq x y z
N MET A 1 -17.64 -15.35 -7.34
CA MET A 1 -17.21 -14.00 -6.93
C MET A 1 -16.87 -14.09 -5.46
N SER A 2 -15.66 -13.70 -5.08
CA SER A 2 -15.23 -13.80 -3.68
C SER A 2 -15.90 -12.68 -2.87
N LEU A 3 -16.22 -12.92 -1.60
CA LEU A 3 -16.82 -11.90 -0.69
C LEU A 3 -16.06 -10.55 -0.72
N TYR A 4 -14.77 -10.59 -1.03
CA TYR A 4 -13.88 -9.44 -1.10
C TYR A 4 -14.15 -8.53 -2.30
N GLU A 5 -14.54 -9.12 -3.42
CA GLU A 5 -14.79 -8.38 -4.67
C GLU A 5 -16.04 -7.51 -4.54
N GLU A 6 -17.07 -8.01 -3.85
CA GLU A 6 -18.30 -7.27 -3.55
C GLU A 6 -18.06 -6.13 -2.53
N GLU A 7 -17.26 -6.36 -1.48
CA GLU A 7 -16.89 -5.34 -0.48
C GLU A 7 -16.08 -4.19 -1.12
N VAL A 8 -15.08 -4.54 -1.93
CA VAL A 8 -14.22 -3.58 -2.65
C VAL A 8 -15.05 -2.78 -3.65
N GLN A 9 -15.95 -3.43 -4.38
CA GLN A 9 -16.85 -2.75 -5.32
C GLN A 9 -17.84 -1.83 -4.61
N ALA A 10 -18.40 -2.23 -3.46
CA ALA A 10 -19.31 -1.38 -2.69
C ALA A 10 -18.62 -0.13 -2.11
N ARG A 11 -17.36 -0.25 -1.69
CA ARG A 11 -16.58 0.87 -1.12
C ARG A 11 -15.96 1.79 -2.16
N TRP A 12 -15.52 1.25 -3.31
CA TRP A 12 -14.67 1.97 -4.26
C TRP A 12 -15.10 1.85 -5.73
N GLY A 13 -16.17 1.12 -6.03
CA GLY A 13 -16.59 0.77 -7.40
C GLY A 13 -16.80 1.97 -8.34
N ASP A 14 -17.23 3.11 -7.79
CA ASP A 14 -17.48 4.33 -8.55
C ASP A 14 -16.21 5.19 -8.77
N THR A 15 -15.09 4.82 -8.15
CA THR A 15 -13.85 5.61 -8.26
C THR A 15 -13.11 5.35 -9.57
N ASP A 16 -12.47 6.39 -10.11
CA ASP A 16 -11.58 6.29 -11.27
C ASP A 16 -10.43 5.31 -11.02
N ALA A 17 -9.92 5.28 -9.79
CA ALA A 17 -8.89 4.35 -9.33
C ALA A 17 -9.33 2.88 -9.48
N TYR A 18 -10.55 2.55 -9.09
CA TYR A 18 -11.09 1.19 -9.24
C TYR A 18 -11.25 0.79 -10.72
N ARG A 19 -11.71 1.71 -11.58
CA ARG A 19 -11.80 1.44 -13.03
C ARG A 19 -10.43 1.26 -13.67
N GLN A 20 -9.44 2.07 -13.30
CA GLN A 20 -8.06 1.92 -13.79
C GLN A 20 -7.46 0.59 -13.33
N SER A 21 -7.59 0.27 -12.03
CA SER A 21 -7.12 -0.98 -11.45
C SER A 21 -7.70 -2.18 -12.19
N THR A 22 -9.02 -2.25 -12.33
CA THR A 22 -9.72 -3.32 -13.03
C THR A 22 -9.27 -3.44 -14.49
N SER A 23 -9.12 -2.31 -15.19
CA SER A 23 -8.66 -2.29 -16.58
C SER A 23 -7.22 -2.78 -16.74
N LYS A 24 -6.30 -2.38 -15.84
CA LYS A 24 -4.91 -2.86 -15.83
C LYS A 24 -4.83 -4.33 -15.48
N THR A 25 -5.38 -4.73 -14.34
CA THR A 25 -5.24 -6.09 -13.80
C THR A 25 -5.98 -7.14 -14.62
N SER A 26 -7.03 -6.76 -15.39
CA SER A 26 -7.70 -7.68 -16.32
C SER A 26 -6.78 -8.23 -17.42
N LYS A 27 -5.63 -7.57 -17.67
CA LYS A 27 -4.64 -7.96 -18.66
C LYS A 27 -3.40 -8.61 -18.03
N TYR A 28 -3.34 -8.70 -16.71
CA TYR A 28 -2.16 -9.19 -16.01
C TYR A 28 -2.06 -10.71 -16.07
N SER A 29 -0.88 -11.18 -16.43
CA SER A 29 -0.48 -12.57 -16.26
C SER A 29 -0.11 -12.85 -14.80
N GLN A 30 0.06 -14.13 -14.47
CA GLN A 30 0.60 -14.52 -13.16
C GLN A 30 2.00 -13.92 -12.90
N GLN A 31 2.80 -13.73 -13.96
CA GLN A 31 4.13 -13.12 -13.86
C GLN A 31 4.04 -11.63 -13.54
N ASP A 32 3.05 -10.92 -14.09
CA ASP A 32 2.82 -9.51 -13.78
C ASP A 32 2.42 -9.33 -12.32
N PHE A 33 1.53 -10.20 -11.80
CA PHE A 33 1.18 -10.19 -10.38
C PHE A 33 2.38 -10.53 -9.48
N ALA A 34 3.25 -11.47 -9.89
CA ALA A 34 4.47 -11.78 -9.17
C ALA A 34 5.44 -10.58 -9.14
N ALA A 35 5.61 -9.89 -10.27
CA ALA A 35 6.44 -8.69 -10.35
C ALA A 35 5.86 -7.53 -9.52
N ALA A 36 4.54 -7.34 -9.54
CA ALA A 36 3.86 -6.37 -8.70
C ALA A 36 4.09 -6.63 -7.21
N LYS A 37 4.02 -7.90 -6.81
CA LYS A 37 4.30 -8.32 -5.43
C LYS A 37 5.74 -8.01 -5.03
N VAL A 38 6.73 -8.29 -5.88
CA VAL A 38 8.14 -7.98 -5.62
C VAL A 38 8.35 -6.48 -5.40
N ASP A 39 7.77 -5.63 -6.24
CA ASP A 39 7.90 -4.17 -6.08
C ASP A 39 7.20 -3.66 -4.80
N GLN A 40 6.04 -4.22 -4.45
CA GLN A 40 5.35 -3.90 -3.19
C GLN A 40 6.16 -4.35 -1.96
N GLU A 41 6.76 -5.53 -2.01
CA GLU A 41 7.64 -6.04 -0.95
C GLU A 41 8.87 -5.15 -0.80
N ALA A 42 9.53 -4.77 -1.91
CA ALA A 42 10.67 -3.86 -1.88
C ALA A 42 10.33 -2.51 -1.22
N ALA A 43 9.17 -1.93 -1.53
CA ALA A 43 8.71 -0.71 -0.87
C ALA A 43 8.39 -0.92 0.62
N THR A 44 7.83 -2.08 0.98
CA THR A 44 7.53 -2.43 2.38
C THR A 44 8.82 -2.60 3.20
N GLU A 45 9.86 -3.22 2.62
CA GLU A 45 11.16 -3.41 3.29
C GLU A 45 11.85 -2.08 3.64
N LEU A 46 11.61 -1.01 2.87
CA LEU A 46 12.10 0.32 3.24
C LEU A 46 11.48 0.83 4.55
N PHE A 47 10.19 0.56 4.76
CA PHE A 47 9.54 0.86 6.05
C PHE A 47 10.05 -0.04 7.17
N VAL A 48 10.23 -1.34 6.91
CA VAL A 48 10.82 -2.28 7.88
C VAL A 48 12.19 -1.79 8.32
N TYR A 49 13.05 -1.40 7.38
CA TYR A 49 14.37 -0.84 7.67
C TYR A 49 14.26 0.43 8.53
N ALA A 50 13.43 1.38 8.13
CA ALA A 50 13.30 2.65 8.84
C ALA A 50 12.76 2.45 10.26
N PHE A 51 11.72 1.63 10.42
CA PHE A 51 11.13 1.33 11.72
C PHE A 51 12.08 0.52 12.61
N GLY A 52 12.72 -0.52 12.06
CA GLY A 52 13.68 -1.36 12.79
C GLY A 52 14.90 -0.59 13.29
N ASN A 53 15.29 0.50 12.62
CA ASN A 53 16.35 1.41 13.05
C ASN A 53 15.84 2.61 13.86
N SER A 54 14.57 2.60 14.29
CA SER A 54 13.94 3.69 15.06
C SER A 54 14.04 5.07 14.39
N LEU A 55 14.03 5.12 13.06
CA LEU A 55 14.08 6.38 12.33
C LEU A 55 12.76 7.13 12.50
N ALA A 56 12.85 8.46 12.64
CA ALA A 56 11.68 9.33 12.71
C ALA A 56 10.81 9.23 11.44
N ILE A 57 9.49 9.38 11.60
CA ILE A 57 8.52 9.26 10.51
C ILE A 57 8.74 10.27 9.37
N ASP A 58 9.37 11.40 9.66
CA ASP A 58 9.69 12.48 8.73
C ASP A 58 11.15 12.47 8.26
N SER A 59 11.91 11.44 8.63
CA SER A 59 13.29 11.25 8.18
C SER A 59 13.36 11.08 6.66
N ALA A 60 14.52 11.43 6.07
CA ALA A 60 14.72 11.29 4.63
C ALA A 60 14.48 9.85 4.15
N LYS A 61 14.94 8.85 4.91
CA LYS A 61 14.76 7.42 4.57
C LYS A 61 13.31 6.97 4.67
N THR A 62 12.55 7.47 5.64
CA THR A 62 11.13 7.16 5.75
C THR A 62 10.33 7.83 4.62
N LYS A 63 10.67 9.06 4.25
CA LYS A 63 10.07 9.74 3.08
C LYS A 63 10.35 9.00 1.77
N GLU A 64 11.56 8.45 1.60
CA GLU A 64 11.87 7.57 0.46
C GLU A 64 10.94 6.35 0.43
N ALA A 65 10.67 5.71 1.58
CA ALA A 65 9.75 4.58 1.68
C ALA A 65 8.31 4.95 1.28
N VAL A 66 7.81 6.11 1.75
CA VAL A 66 6.48 6.63 1.38
C VAL A 66 6.36 6.86 -0.12
N ILE A 67 7.38 7.44 -0.74
CA ILE A 67 7.41 7.71 -2.19
C ILE A 67 7.47 6.39 -2.96
N ALA A 68 8.34 5.46 -2.56
CA ALA A 68 8.47 4.15 -3.20
C ALA A 68 7.16 3.36 -3.13
N HIS A 69 6.48 3.40 -2.00
CA HIS A 69 5.18 2.76 -1.81
C HIS A 69 4.11 3.31 -2.77
N ARG A 70 3.99 4.64 -2.86
CA ARG A 70 3.06 5.27 -3.81
C ARG A 70 3.42 4.91 -5.25
N ALA A 71 4.71 4.95 -5.60
CA ALA A 71 5.18 4.64 -6.94
C ALA A 71 4.87 3.18 -7.35
N ALA A 72 5.02 2.23 -6.42
CA ALA A 72 4.67 0.83 -6.65
C ALA A 72 3.15 0.68 -6.94
N ILE A 73 2.29 1.34 -6.17
CA ILE A 73 0.83 1.33 -6.42
C ILE A 73 0.50 1.94 -7.78
N THR A 74 1.06 3.13 -8.07
CA THR A 74 0.87 3.84 -9.33
C THR A 74 1.25 3.00 -10.54
N LYS A 75 2.39 2.31 -10.47
CA LYS A 75 2.89 1.44 -11.53
C LYS A 75 1.89 0.32 -11.83
N TRP A 76 1.48 -0.43 -10.82
CA TRP A 76 0.79 -1.71 -11.00
C TRP A 76 -0.73 -1.65 -11.00
N PHE A 77 -1.36 -0.64 -10.39
CA PHE A 77 -2.81 -0.66 -10.20
C PHE A 77 -3.50 0.57 -10.79
N TYR A 78 -3.22 1.75 -10.28
CA TYR A 78 -3.90 2.98 -10.70
C TYR A 78 -3.09 4.18 -10.27
N ASP A 79 -3.26 5.33 -10.91
CA ASP A 79 -2.56 6.55 -10.50
C ASP A 79 -2.94 6.94 -9.07
N CYS A 80 -2.02 6.70 -8.13
CA CYS A 80 -2.24 6.88 -6.71
C CYS A 80 -1.74 8.26 -6.30
N SER A 81 -2.68 9.17 -6.03
CA SER A 81 -2.36 10.49 -5.47
C SER A 81 -1.92 10.40 -4.00
N VAL A 82 -1.35 11.49 -3.48
CA VAL A 82 -1.03 11.63 -2.04
C VAL A 82 -2.27 11.36 -1.17
N GLU A 83 -3.40 11.96 -1.53
CA GLU A 83 -4.65 11.83 -0.79
C GLU A 83 -5.18 10.39 -0.82
N MET A 84 -5.12 9.73 -1.98
CA MET A 84 -5.47 8.31 -2.09
C MET A 84 -4.56 7.44 -1.22
N GLN A 85 -3.26 7.72 -1.19
CA GLN A 85 -2.32 6.99 -0.34
C GLN A 85 -2.64 7.17 1.15
N LYS A 86 -3.02 8.38 1.59
CA LYS A 86 -3.46 8.63 2.98
C LYS A 86 -4.75 7.88 3.32
N ASN A 87 -5.71 7.82 2.40
CA ASN A 87 -6.94 7.04 2.60
C ASN A 87 -6.67 5.54 2.67
N LEU A 88 -5.72 5.01 1.88
CA LEU A 88 -5.27 3.62 2.01
C LEU A 88 -4.63 3.34 3.36
N ALA A 89 -3.81 4.28 3.87
CA ALA A 89 -3.13 4.12 5.14
C ALA A 89 -4.10 3.92 6.31
N LEU A 90 -5.28 4.55 6.29
CA LEU A 90 -6.33 4.32 7.28
C LEU A 90 -6.72 2.83 7.35
N MET A 91 -6.86 2.17 6.19
CA MET A 91 -7.20 0.76 6.13
C MET A 91 -6.10 -0.15 6.67
N TYR A 92 -4.83 0.27 6.62
CA TYR A 92 -3.72 -0.53 7.14
C TYR A 92 -3.74 -0.69 8.66
N VAL A 93 -4.43 0.22 9.37
CA VAL A 93 -4.59 0.16 10.83
C VAL A 93 -5.99 -0.28 11.26
N GLU A 94 -7.03 0.09 10.49
CA GLU A 94 -8.43 -0.21 10.83
C GLU A 94 -8.85 -1.64 10.46
N ASP A 95 -8.29 -2.21 9.39
CA ASP A 95 -8.62 -3.57 8.94
C ASP A 95 -7.57 -4.56 9.48
N PRO A 96 -7.98 -5.53 10.32
CA PRO A 96 -7.07 -6.52 10.92
C PRO A 96 -6.25 -7.28 9.89
N ARG A 97 -6.77 -7.50 8.68
CA ARG A 97 -6.10 -8.26 7.61
C ARG A 97 -4.87 -7.51 7.09
N PHE A 98 -5.03 -6.22 6.81
CA PHE A 98 -3.91 -5.37 6.38
C PHE A 98 -2.96 -5.12 7.53
N LYS A 99 -3.48 -4.92 8.74
CA LYS A 99 -2.67 -4.75 9.94
C LYS A 99 -1.75 -5.95 10.17
N GLU A 100 -2.27 -7.17 10.04
CA GLU A 100 -1.48 -8.41 10.18
C GLU A 100 -0.35 -8.51 9.16
N TYR A 101 -0.56 -8.06 7.91
CA TYR A 101 0.50 -8.05 6.90
C TYR A 101 1.71 -7.21 7.32
N TYR A 102 1.49 -6.01 7.87
CA TYR A 102 2.59 -5.16 8.33
C TYR A 102 3.15 -5.62 9.68
N ASP A 103 2.28 -5.87 10.66
CA ASP A 103 2.71 -6.24 12.02
C ASP A 103 3.34 -7.64 12.09
N GLY A 104 3.05 -8.51 11.12
CA GLY A 104 3.69 -9.82 10.97
C GLY A 104 5.18 -9.74 10.59
N ARG A 105 5.64 -8.60 10.06
CA ARG A 105 7.08 -8.34 9.80
C ARG A 105 7.77 -7.80 11.05
N VAL A 106 7.22 -6.72 11.60
CA VAL A 106 7.67 -6.13 12.86
C VAL A 106 6.44 -5.60 13.58
N ARG A 107 6.23 -6.01 14.84
CA ARG A 107 5.08 -5.57 15.62
C ARG A 107 5.04 -4.04 15.72
N GLY A 108 3.94 -3.43 15.32
CA GLY A 108 3.75 -1.98 15.34
C GLY A 108 4.08 -1.28 14.02
N LEU A 109 4.60 -2.02 13.02
CA LEU A 109 4.91 -1.48 11.70
C LEU A 109 3.69 -0.87 11.02
N ALA A 110 2.49 -1.44 11.20
CA ALA A 110 1.28 -0.92 10.57
C ALA A 110 1.03 0.56 10.94
N GLN A 111 1.19 0.89 12.23
CA GLN A 111 1.02 2.27 12.72
C GLN A 111 2.12 3.19 12.18
N TYR A 112 3.37 2.71 12.14
CA TYR A 112 4.49 3.49 11.61
C TYR A 112 4.29 3.85 10.13
N VAL A 113 3.88 2.88 9.30
CA VAL A 113 3.58 3.12 7.88
C VAL A 113 2.45 4.13 7.73
N HIS A 114 1.38 4.00 8.54
CA HIS A 114 0.29 4.97 8.56
C HIS A 114 0.79 6.39 8.85
N ASP A 115 1.50 6.57 9.96
CA ASP A 115 1.93 7.89 10.40
C ASP A 115 2.92 8.53 9.41
N ALA A 116 3.83 7.74 8.86
CA ALA A 116 4.76 8.16 7.82
C ALA A 116 4.03 8.66 6.55
N ILE A 117 3.03 7.92 6.08
CA ILE A 117 2.22 8.32 4.92
C ILE A 117 1.43 9.60 5.21
N TRP A 118 0.93 9.77 6.44
CA TRP A 118 0.19 10.97 6.82
C TRP A 118 1.07 12.22 6.95
N ALA A 119 2.33 12.04 7.37
CA ALA A 119 3.32 13.10 7.57
C ALA A 119 4.05 13.56 6.29
N GLN A 120 3.74 12.97 5.13
CA GLN A 120 4.40 13.27 3.85
C GLN A 120 4.18 14.70 3.35
#